data_AF-A0A7W1CM57-F1
#
_entry.id   AF-A0A7W1CM57-F1
#
_cell.length_a   1.000
_cell.length_b   1.000
_cell.length_c   1.000
_cell.angle_alpha   90.00
_cell.angle_beta   90.00
_cell.angle_gamma   90.00
#
_symmetry.space_group_name_H-M   'P 1'
#
loop_
_entity.id
_entity.type
_entity.pdbx_description
1 polymer ?
#
loop_
_entity_poly.entity_id
_entity_poly.type
_entity_poly.pdbx_seq_one_letter_code
_entity_poly.pdbx_strand_id
1 'polypeptide(L)'
;MPITDGHVRAAMDVVDTTTGVVAGLRAAEHLAITASRSTDPAAAAADLRARIVAPGGGAGDDQLAVIAAVHALSAVDDECAVDVLTAALFDDRWFVSEHAAWALSARHAHRPAIARLVQIVAAGGFRAMLAQRTLGCWAPTAAGDVHDAVVAALTRSSSAGDRTRLVDTLGLVVGTPSLDRLVEVAADPGEWPDVRIAAAAALGDRSDGDSRLLAQLAAGDDDLALHALLGLADRAMPTGAEVTAGRDSLQIAQLYLHADGALVRAGAGDNGGIATLLALLSSCLVELPDVGGVVTMARGSAGDALRDVWSAQDGEQFAAVPFGPPESVDIRSAWPYRIAVERGIRRVLAGDRRPHVVHLRLADVGTLGAATVARRLAIPTVFTAAPDPHVVVRVLEADGALSRENFGDADELEHWWFRARMVERLTSQADRIALLPRPAVRKDLRELLGHDIDDTPDRSAVIPEGVHARRVRAPARAVAEAARGSAPPGLDRLVDAVRRLPPGRHGLPLIVTIGRLHPAKGIDRVAAAWATHPALHSATNLVV
;
A
#
# COMPACT_ATOMS: atom_id res chain seq x y z
N MET A 1 -6.78 31.97 20.38
CA MET A 1 -7.92 32.85 20.01
C MET A 1 -9.11 31.97 19.73
N PRO A 2 -10.33 32.31 20.17
CA PRO A 2 -11.52 31.56 19.79
C PRO A 2 -11.77 31.73 18.28
N ILE A 3 -11.99 30.61 17.59
CA ILE A 3 -12.17 30.52 16.14
C ILE A 3 -13.68 30.71 15.88
N THR A 4 -14.09 31.88 15.38
CA THR A 4 -15.51 32.22 15.05
C THR A 4 -15.96 31.64 13.70
N ASP A 5 -17.27 31.52 13.50
CA ASP A 5 -18.01 30.85 12.40
C ASP A 5 -17.54 31.14 10.97
N GLY A 6 -16.87 32.28 10.72
CA GLY A 6 -16.32 32.62 9.39
C GLY A 6 -15.10 31.81 8.95
N HIS A 7 -14.48 31.02 9.84
CA HIS A 7 -13.21 30.36 9.56
C HIS A 7 -13.31 29.11 8.67
N VAL A 8 -14.39 28.32 8.75
CA VAL A 8 -14.57 27.16 7.87
C VAL A 8 -14.79 27.62 6.43
N ARG A 9 -15.66 28.62 6.22
CA ARG A 9 -15.88 29.22 4.90
C ARG A 9 -14.61 29.86 4.33
N ALA A 10 -13.87 30.61 5.15
CA ALA A 10 -12.57 31.14 4.72
C ALA A 10 -11.56 30.04 4.36
N ALA A 11 -11.55 28.92 5.09
CA ALA A 11 -10.70 27.78 4.74
C ALA A 11 -11.17 27.08 3.45
N MET A 12 -12.47 27.03 3.17
CA MET A 12 -13.01 26.58 1.89
C MET A 12 -12.59 27.52 0.75
N ASP A 13 -12.67 28.84 0.95
CA ASP A 13 -12.21 29.84 -0.02
C ASP A 13 -10.71 29.67 -0.31
N VAL A 14 -9.89 29.31 0.70
CA VAL A 14 -8.47 28.97 0.49
C VAL A 14 -8.33 27.71 -0.37
N VAL A 15 -9.12 26.67 -0.13
CA VAL A 15 -9.12 25.48 -0.99
C VAL A 15 -9.46 25.85 -2.44
N ASP A 16 -10.49 26.68 -2.64
CA ASP A 16 -10.97 27.12 -3.96
C ASP A 16 -9.97 28.01 -4.71
N THR A 17 -9.29 28.92 -4.00
CA THR A 17 -8.37 29.89 -4.61
C THR A 17 -6.95 29.35 -4.79
N THR A 18 -6.60 28.25 -4.12
CA THR A 18 -5.28 27.65 -4.22
C THR A 18 -5.06 27.02 -5.60
N THR A 19 -4.02 27.48 -6.30
CA THR A 19 -3.63 26.92 -7.60
C THR A 19 -2.85 25.62 -7.43
N GLY A 20 -3.27 24.58 -8.13
CA GLY A 20 -2.55 23.30 -8.19
C GLY A 20 -3.13 22.22 -7.28
N VAL A 21 -3.07 20.97 -7.73
CA VAL A 21 -3.61 19.81 -7.01
C VAL A 21 -2.88 19.58 -5.68
N VAL A 22 -1.54 19.58 -5.67
CA VAL A 22 -0.79 19.35 -4.42
C VAL A 22 -1.06 20.44 -3.38
N ALA A 23 -1.12 21.69 -3.81
CA ALA A 23 -1.45 22.78 -2.91
C ALA A 23 -2.91 22.67 -2.41
N GLY A 24 -3.85 22.22 -3.25
CA GLY A 24 -5.21 21.86 -2.86
C GLY A 24 -5.27 20.75 -1.81
N LEU A 25 -4.48 19.67 -1.96
CA LEU A 25 -4.37 18.60 -0.95
C LEU A 25 -3.91 19.15 0.41
N ARG A 26 -2.94 20.06 0.42
CA ARG A 26 -2.46 20.74 1.63
C ARG A 26 -3.55 21.63 2.25
N ALA A 27 -4.23 22.43 1.43
CA ALA A 27 -5.33 23.28 1.88
C ALA A 27 -6.49 22.47 2.47
N ALA A 28 -6.77 21.28 1.93
CA ALA A 28 -7.79 20.38 2.46
C ALA A 28 -7.48 19.87 3.89
N GLU A 29 -6.20 19.69 4.22
CA GLU A 29 -5.79 19.34 5.59
C GLU A 29 -6.11 20.49 6.56
N HIS A 30 -5.75 21.71 6.15
CA HIS A 30 -6.05 22.91 6.94
C HIS A 30 -7.55 23.11 7.11
N LEU A 31 -8.36 22.83 6.07
CA LEU A 31 -9.81 22.85 6.16
C LEU A 31 -10.33 21.83 7.19
N ALA A 32 -9.84 20.58 7.17
CA ALA A 32 -10.25 19.56 8.14
C ALA A 32 -9.86 19.94 9.59
N ILE A 33 -8.65 20.48 9.81
CA ILE A 33 -8.22 20.98 11.11
C ILE A 33 -9.11 22.15 11.57
N THR A 34 -9.45 23.06 10.65
CA THR A 34 -10.35 24.19 10.96
C THR A 34 -11.75 23.70 11.32
N ALA A 35 -12.29 22.74 10.56
CA ALA A 35 -13.59 22.13 10.79
C ALA A 35 -13.68 21.44 12.17
N SER A 36 -12.64 20.69 12.57
CA SER A 36 -12.55 20.07 13.90
C SER A 36 -12.51 21.02 15.08
N ARG A 37 -12.23 22.30 14.82
CA ARG A 37 -12.11 23.35 15.85
C ARG A 37 -13.24 24.38 15.74
N SER A 38 -14.28 24.10 14.95
CA SER A 38 -15.40 25.01 14.77
C SER A 38 -16.15 25.22 16.09
N THR A 39 -16.49 26.46 16.41
CA THR A 39 -17.37 26.79 17.54
C THR A 39 -18.85 26.61 17.21
N ASP A 40 -19.18 26.53 15.92
CA ASP A 40 -20.51 26.18 15.41
C ASP A 40 -20.38 24.97 14.45
N PRO A 41 -20.45 23.74 14.99
CA PRO A 41 -20.36 22.51 14.19
C PRO A 41 -21.52 22.37 13.18
N ALA A 42 -22.72 22.83 13.52
CA ALA A 42 -23.89 22.72 12.66
C ALA A 42 -23.76 23.62 11.42
N ALA A 43 -23.33 24.88 11.59
CA ALA A 43 -23.05 25.77 10.47
C ALA A 43 -21.89 25.27 9.61
N ALA A 44 -20.82 24.76 10.22
CA ALA A 44 -19.71 24.14 9.49
C ALA A 44 -20.16 22.93 8.66
N ALA A 45 -20.99 22.05 9.23
CA ALA A 45 -21.57 20.91 8.52
C ALA A 45 -22.46 21.36 7.36
N ALA A 46 -23.26 22.42 7.53
CA ALA A 46 -24.11 22.98 6.48
C ALA A 46 -23.31 23.55 5.31
N ASP A 47 -22.24 24.32 5.59
CA ASP A 47 -21.35 24.90 4.56
C ASP A 47 -20.64 23.78 3.77
N LEU A 48 -20.09 22.78 4.46
CA LEU A 48 -19.44 21.63 3.82
C LEU A 48 -20.44 20.78 3.02
N ARG A 49 -21.64 20.54 3.56
CA ARG A 49 -22.72 19.85 2.85
C ARG A 49 -23.06 20.59 1.56
N ALA A 50 -23.20 21.91 1.59
CA ALA A 50 -23.53 22.71 0.42
C ALA A 50 -22.50 22.51 -0.71
N ARG A 51 -21.21 22.40 -0.38
CA ARG A 51 -20.16 22.06 -1.34
C ARG A 51 -20.28 20.64 -1.89
N ILE A 52 -20.59 19.66 -1.04
CA ILE A 52 -20.72 18.25 -1.46
C ILE A 52 -21.91 18.08 -2.40
N VAL A 53 -23.07 18.66 -2.08
CA VAL A 53 -24.32 18.46 -2.83
C VAL A 53 -24.50 19.43 -4.00
N ALA A 54 -23.62 20.43 -4.15
CA ALA A 54 -23.66 21.31 -5.30
C ALA A 54 -23.68 20.45 -6.58
N PRO A 55 -24.60 20.74 -7.53
CA PRO A 55 -24.69 19.98 -8.78
C PRO A 55 -23.37 20.14 -9.53
N GLY A 56 -22.49 19.17 -9.29
CA GLY A 56 -21.07 19.24 -9.57
C GLY A 56 -20.69 17.95 -10.30
N GLY A 57 -20.83 17.98 -11.61
CA GLY A 57 -20.61 16.86 -12.54
C GLY A 57 -20.56 17.32 -14.00
N GLY A 58 -20.51 18.62 -14.25
CA GLY A 58 -20.21 19.19 -15.56
C GLY A 58 -18.70 19.34 -15.73
N ALA A 59 -18.25 19.49 -16.99
CA ALA A 59 -16.89 19.93 -17.25
C ALA A 59 -16.68 21.32 -16.58
N GLY A 60 -15.66 21.44 -15.71
CA GLY A 60 -15.38 22.67 -14.96
C GLY A 60 -15.58 22.61 -13.43
N ASP A 61 -16.15 21.53 -12.88
CA ASP A 61 -16.38 21.42 -11.44
C ASP A 61 -15.13 20.96 -10.68
N ASP A 62 -14.75 21.68 -9.62
CA ASP A 62 -13.57 21.37 -8.80
C ASP A 62 -13.81 20.12 -7.93
N GLN A 63 -13.54 18.94 -8.49
CA GLN A 63 -13.65 17.65 -7.81
C GLN A 63 -12.77 17.59 -6.56
N LEU A 64 -11.57 18.19 -6.58
CA LEU A 64 -10.69 18.24 -5.42
C LEU A 64 -11.33 18.97 -4.23
N ALA A 65 -11.99 20.10 -4.48
CA ALA A 65 -12.69 20.85 -3.43
C ALA A 65 -13.87 20.07 -2.82
N VAL A 66 -14.60 19.29 -3.63
CA VAL A 66 -15.65 18.39 -3.15
C VAL A 66 -15.06 17.32 -2.23
N ILE A 67 -13.95 16.69 -2.64
CA ILE A 67 -13.26 15.67 -1.83
C ILE A 67 -12.75 16.28 -0.52
N ALA A 68 -12.18 17.48 -0.57
CA ALA A 68 -11.74 18.22 0.60
C ALA A 68 -12.89 18.46 1.58
N ALA A 69 -14.08 18.81 1.09
CA ALA A 69 -15.26 19.00 1.92
C ALA A 69 -15.73 17.69 2.58
N VAL A 70 -15.72 16.57 1.86
CA VAL A 70 -16.03 15.23 2.43
C VAL A 70 -15.10 14.89 3.61
N HIS A 71 -13.80 15.08 3.45
CA HIS A 71 -12.84 14.78 4.53
C HIS A 71 -12.92 15.79 5.67
N ALA A 72 -13.16 17.06 5.40
CA ALA A 72 -13.35 18.06 6.44
C ALA A 72 -14.59 17.78 7.29
N LEU A 73 -15.66 17.29 6.67
CA LEU A 73 -16.89 16.92 7.34
C LEU A 73 -16.69 15.77 8.34
N SER A 74 -15.74 14.86 8.06
CA SER A 74 -15.38 13.79 9.01
C SER A 74 -14.84 14.30 10.35
N ALA A 75 -14.32 15.53 10.36
CA ALA A 75 -13.70 16.16 11.51
C ALA A 75 -14.69 17.02 12.33
N VAL A 76 -15.88 17.31 11.80
CA VAL A 76 -16.92 18.12 12.47
C VAL A 76 -17.65 17.29 13.52
N ASP A 77 -17.69 17.77 14.75
CA ASP A 77 -18.40 17.12 15.85
C ASP A 77 -19.90 17.43 15.84
N ASP A 78 -20.61 16.89 14.84
CA ASP A 78 -22.06 17.09 14.65
C ASP A 78 -22.73 15.82 14.08
N GLU A 79 -23.97 15.51 14.49
CA GLU A 79 -24.71 14.35 13.97
C GLU A 79 -25.12 14.53 12.50
N CYS A 80 -25.44 15.76 12.07
CA CYS A 80 -25.75 16.07 10.67
C CYS A 80 -24.56 15.76 9.75
N ALA A 81 -23.32 15.90 10.25
CA ALA A 81 -22.13 15.50 9.50
C ALA A 81 -22.13 14.00 9.16
N VAL A 82 -22.58 13.14 10.08
CA VAL A 82 -22.72 11.69 9.86
C VAL A 82 -23.82 11.39 8.85
N ASP A 83 -24.95 12.09 8.94
CA ASP A 83 -26.05 11.94 7.98
C ASP A 83 -25.65 12.32 6.56
N VAL A 84 -24.92 13.42 6.41
CA VAL A 84 -24.42 13.88 5.11
C VAL A 84 -23.40 12.91 4.54
N LEU A 85 -22.45 12.41 5.34
CA LEU A 85 -21.51 11.38 4.90
C LEU A 85 -22.23 10.06 4.56
N THR A 86 -23.28 9.70 5.30
CA THR A 86 -24.10 8.52 5.01
C THR A 86 -24.84 8.69 3.67
N ALA A 87 -25.43 9.86 3.41
CA ALA A 87 -26.06 10.18 2.14
C ALA A 87 -25.05 10.14 0.98
N ALA A 88 -23.82 10.63 1.20
CA ALA A 88 -22.75 10.62 0.21
C ALA A 88 -22.32 9.20 -0.23
N LEU A 89 -22.58 8.14 0.57
CA LEU A 89 -22.38 6.74 0.15
C LEU A 89 -23.29 6.29 -1.00
N PHE A 90 -24.35 7.06 -1.27
CA PHE A 90 -25.32 6.85 -2.35
C PHE A 90 -25.14 7.83 -3.51
N ASP A 91 -24.11 8.68 -3.48
CA ASP A 91 -23.81 9.60 -4.56
C ASP A 91 -23.41 8.83 -5.84
N ASP A 92 -23.92 9.26 -6.99
CA ASP A 92 -23.61 8.67 -8.29
C ASP A 92 -22.15 8.94 -8.70
N ARG A 93 -21.55 10.02 -8.19
CA ARG A 93 -20.14 10.34 -8.39
C ARG A 93 -19.31 9.37 -7.55
N TRP A 94 -18.62 8.48 -8.24
CA TRP A 94 -17.85 7.42 -7.62
C TRP A 94 -16.89 7.94 -6.55
N PHE A 95 -16.14 9.02 -6.82
CA PHE A 95 -15.15 9.58 -5.91
C PHE A 95 -15.79 10.10 -4.61
N VAL A 96 -17.00 10.69 -4.67
CA VAL A 96 -17.71 11.15 -3.47
C VAL A 96 -18.05 9.97 -2.57
N SER A 97 -18.64 8.92 -3.14
CA SER A 97 -19.00 7.71 -2.40
C SER A 97 -17.78 6.99 -1.81
N GLU A 98 -16.64 7.00 -2.51
CA GLU A 98 -15.41 6.41 -2.01
C GLU A 98 -14.83 7.19 -0.83
N HIS A 99 -14.67 8.49 -0.98
CA HIS A 99 -14.13 9.31 0.10
C HIS A 99 -15.08 9.34 1.31
N ALA A 100 -16.40 9.27 1.10
CA ALA A 100 -17.36 9.12 2.18
C ALA A 100 -17.17 7.80 2.96
N ALA A 101 -16.97 6.68 2.25
CA ALA A 101 -16.71 5.38 2.87
C ALA A 101 -15.47 5.42 3.77
N TRP A 102 -14.43 6.17 3.39
CA TRP A 102 -13.24 6.36 4.21
C TRP A 102 -13.45 7.38 5.34
N ALA A 103 -14.02 8.55 5.04
CA ALA A 103 -14.27 9.64 5.99
C ALA A 103 -15.07 9.16 7.22
N LEU A 104 -16.05 8.28 7.01
CA LEU A 104 -16.84 7.68 8.10
C LEU A 104 -16.01 6.92 9.15
N SER A 105 -14.79 6.46 8.84
CA SER A 105 -13.93 5.78 9.82
C SER A 105 -13.50 6.65 11.00
N ALA A 106 -13.60 7.98 10.88
CA ALA A 106 -13.34 8.92 11.96
C ALA A 106 -14.58 9.23 12.83
N ARG A 107 -15.74 8.68 12.49
CA ARG A 107 -17.02 8.90 13.19
C ARG A 107 -17.43 7.66 14.00
N HIS A 108 -18.40 7.83 14.88
CA HIS A 108 -19.06 6.71 15.55
C HIS A 108 -19.86 5.86 14.57
N ALA A 109 -20.08 4.60 14.93
CA ALA A 109 -20.85 3.67 14.11
C ALA A 109 -22.27 4.17 13.88
N HIS A 110 -22.70 4.19 12.62
CA HIS A 110 -24.02 4.63 12.21
C HIS A 110 -24.73 3.53 11.44
N ARG A 111 -25.84 3.02 11.99
CA ARG A 111 -26.52 1.82 11.48
C ARG A 111 -26.97 1.93 10.00
N PRO A 112 -27.54 3.05 9.52
CA PRO A 112 -27.83 3.23 8.10
C PRO A 112 -26.60 3.14 7.19
N ALA A 113 -25.44 3.63 7.66
CA ALA A 113 -24.19 3.55 6.91
C ALA A 113 -23.63 2.12 6.87
N ILE A 114 -23.75 1.34 7.96
CA ILE A 114 -23.24 -0.05 8.02
C ILE A 114 -23.78 -0.89 6.87
N ALA A 115 -25.09 -0.87 6.63
CA ALA A 115 -25.72 -1.66 5.58
C ALA A 115 -25.15 -1.31 4.19
N ARG A 116 -24.95 -0.02 3.92
CA ARG A 116 -24.40 0.46 2.65
C ARG A 116 -22.91 0.14 2.51
N LEU A 117 -22.12 0.29 3.57
CA LEU A 117 -20.71 -0.09 3.59
C LEU A 117 -20.55 -1.58 3.28
N VAL A 118 -21.37 -2.46 3.86
CA VAL A 118 -21.34 -3.90 3.55
C VAL A 118 -21.65 -4.19 2.08
N GLN A 119 -22.59 -3.46 1.46
CA GLN A 119 -22.83 -3.58 0.01
C GLN A 119 -21.61 -3.15 -0.82
N ILE A 120 -20.93 -2.08 -0.41
CA ILE A 120 -19.70 -1.61 -1.03
C ILE A 120 -18.59 -2.65 -0.88
N VAL A 121 -18.46 -3.30 0.28
CA VAL A 121 -17.53 -4.42 0.50
C VAL A 121 -17.80 -5.55 -0.48
N ALA A 122 -19.06 -5.96 -0.62
CA ALA A 122 -19.44 -7.02 -1.55
C ALA A 122 -19.03 -6.65 -2.99
N ALA A 123 -19.20 -5.40 -3.43
CA ALA A 123 -18.85 -4.96 -4.78
C ALA A 123 -17.34 -5.02 -5.12
N GLY A 124 -16.44 -4.98 -4.14
CA GLY A 124 -14.99 -5.09 -4.36
C GLY A 124 -14.27 -3.80 -4.76
N GLY A 125 -13.00 -3.93 -5.16
CA GLY A 125 -12.13 -2.81 -5.51
C GLY A 125 -11.56 -2.02 -4.30
N PHE A 126 -10.93 -0.88 -4.57
CA PHE A 126 -10.31 -0.05 -3.54
C PHE A 126 -11.33 0.53 -2.56
N ARG A 127 -12.49 0.99 -3.08
CA ARG A 127 -13.62 1.43 -2.27
C ARG A 127 -14.11 0.36 -1.27
N ALA A 128 -14.11 -0.92 -1.66
CA ALA A 128 -14.42 -2.02 -0.74
C ALA A 128 -13.39 -2.12 0.39
N MET A 129 -12.09 -1.99 0.09
CA MET A 129 -11.04 -1.97 1.11
C MET A 129 -11.28 -0.85 2.14
N LEU A 130 -11.64 0.35 1.68
CA LEU A 130 -11.96 1.49 2.55
C LEU A 130 -13.20 1.20 3.41
N ALA A 131 -14.28 0.68 2.82
CA ALA A 131 -15.48 0.29 3.56
C ALA A 131 -15.20 -0.81 4.58
N GLN A 132 -14.42 -1.84 4.23
CA GLN A 132 -13.95 -2.86 5.17
C GLN A 132 -13.13 -2.27 6.31
N ARG A 133 -12.30 -1.26 6.03
CA ARG A 133 -11.51 -0.56 7.05
C ARG A 133 -12.43 0.18 8.03
N THR A 134 -13.42 0.89 7.51
CA THR A 134 -14.41 1.62 8.31
C THR A 134 -15.23 0.69 9.19
N LEU A 135 -15.75 -0.40 8.63
CA LEU A 135 -16.45 -1.44 9.41
C LEU A 135 -15.55 -2.06 10.48
N GLY A 136 -14.28 -2.33 10.17
CA GLY A 136 -13.30 -2.82 11.13
C GLY A 136 -13.01 -1.82 12.27
N CYS A 137 -13.01 -0.52 12.00
CA CYS A 137 -12.89 0.52 13.03
C CYS A 137 -14.13 0.59 13.94
N TRP A 138 -15.32 0.29 13.42
CA TRP A 138 -16.57 0.30 14.16
C TRP A 138 -16.86 -0.99 14.92
N ALA A 139 -16.32 -2.12 14.47
CA ALA A 139 -16.53 -3.44 15.04
C ALA A 139 -16.33 -3.51 16.57
N PRO A 140 -15.34 -2.85 17.21
CA PRO A 140 -15.20 -2.84 18.66
C PRO A 140 -16.40 -2.25 19.42
N THR A 141 -17.16 -1.35 18.79
CA THR A 141 -18.29 -0.64 19.42
C THR A 141 -19.66 -1.04 18.87
N ALA A 142 -19.70 -1.71 17.71
CA ALA A 142 -20.94 -2.07 16.99
C ALA A 142 -20.87 -3.49 16.41
N ALA A 143 -20.24 -4.43 17.13
CA ALA A 143 -20.01 -5.78 16.65
C ALA A 143 -21.29 -6.49 16.16
N GLY A 144 -22.38 -6.38 16.91
CA GLY A 144 -23.68 -6.99 16.56
C GLY A 144 -24.25 -6.44 15.25
N ASP A 145 -24.33 -5.12 15.09
CA ASP A 145 -24.86 -4.51 13.86
C ASP A 145 -24.01 -4.84 12.63
N VAL A 146 -22.68 -4.84 12.77
CA VAL A 146 -21.78 -5.21 11.68
C VAL A 146 -21.91 -6.70 11.35
N HIS A 147 -21.97 -7.58 12.36
CA HIS A 147 -22.19 -9.01 12.20
C HIS A 147 -23.49 -9.27 11.41
N ASP A 148 -24.61 -8.74 11.90
CA ASP A 148 -25.94 -8.96 11.30
C ASP A 148 -25.97 -8.49 9.84
N ALA A 149 -25.39 -7.32 9.55
CA ALA A 149 -25.35 -6.77 8.20
C ALA A 149 -24.50 -7.65 7.25
N VAL A 150 -23.33 -8.12 7.70
CA VAL A 150 -22.45 -9.00 6.93
C VAL A 150 -23.11 -10.36 6.68
N VAL A 151 -23.71 -10.97 7.70
CA VAL A 151 -24.43 -12.25 7.56
C VAL A 151 -25.60 -12.11 6.59
N ALA A 152 -26.40 -11.05 6.70
CA ALA A 152 -27.49 -10.80 5.77
C ALA A 152 -27.00 -10.63 4.32
N ALA A 153 -25.84 -10.00 4.12
CA ALA A 153 -25.22 -9.88 2.79
C ALA A 153 -24.67 -11.22 2.28
N LEU A 154 -24.08 -12.05 3.15
CA LEU A 154 -23.63 -13.40 2.81
C LEU A 154 -24.81 -14.25 2.32
N THR A 155 -25.98 -14.18 2.95
CA THR A 155 -27.17 -14.94 2.50
C THR A 155 -27.64 -14.54 1.10
N ARG A 156 -27.46 -13.28 0.70
CA ARG A 156 -27.89 -12.77 -0.61
C ARG A 156 -26.84 -12.91 -1.71
N SER A 157 -25.59 -13.19 -1.35
CA SER A 157 -24.49 -13.23 -2.29
C SER A 157 -24.36 -14.61 -2.96
N SER A 158 -24.30 -14.60 -4.29
CA SER A 158 -24.17 -15.79 -5.14
C SER A 158 -22.80 -15.93 -5.81
N SER A 159 -21.86 -15.01 -5.57
CA SER A 159 -20.52 -15.05 -6.17
C SER A 159 -19.46 -15.37 -5.12
N ALA A 160 -18.47 -16.18 -5.50
CA ALA A 160 -17.36 -16.54 -4.62
C ALA A 160 -16.60 -15.29 -4.13
N GLY A 161 -16.28 -14.36 -5.04
CA GLY A 161 -15.51 -13.16 -4.71
C GLY A 161 -16.20 -12.23 -3.70
N ASP A 162 -17.51 -12.01 -3.83
CA ASP A 162 -18.26 -11.19 -2.89
C ASP A 162 -18.28 -11.86 -1.50
N ARG A 163 -18.52 -13.17 -1.46
CA ARG A 163 -18.54 -13.95 -0.22
C ARG A 163 -17.18 -13.97 0.47
N THR A 164 -16.09 -14.14 -0.27
CA THR A 164 -14.73 -14.07 0.27
C THR A 164 -14.49 -12.75 0.98
N ARG A 165 -14.82 -11.62 0.35
CA ARG A 165 -14.68 -10.28 0.97
C ARG A 165 -15.55 -10.11 2.21
N LEU A 166 -16.79 -10.61 2.17
CA LEU A 166 -17.71 -10.55 3.30
C LEU A 166 -17.22 -11.41 4.47
N VAL A 167 -16.69 -12.62 4.22
CA VAL A 167 -16.09 -13.50 5.23
C VAL A 167 -14.83 -12.88 5.82
N ASP A 168 -13.94 -12.29 5.01
CA ASP A 168 -12.79 -11.55 5.51
C ASP A 168 -13.21 -10.39 6.43
N THR A 169 -14.31 -9.72 6.09
CA THR A 169 -14.88 -8.64 6.91
C THR A 169 -15.46 -9.16 8.22
N LEU A 170 -16.13 -10.32 8.18
CA LEU A 170 -16.63 -11.00 9.37
C LEU A 170 -15.48 -11.36 10.33
N GLY A 171 -14.30 -11.70 9.79
CA GLY A 171 -13.08 -11.93 10.55
C GLY A 171 -12.59 -10.73 11.37
N LEU A 172 -13.00 -9.50 11.01
CA LEU A 172 -12.69 -8.29 11.79
C LEU A 172 -13.64 -8.09 12.98
N VAL A 173 -14.76 -8.82 13.05
CA VAL A 173 -15.80 -8.66 14.06
C VAL A 173 -15.58 -9.66 15.20
N VAL A 174 -15.19 -9.14 16.37
CA VAL A 174 -14.93 -9.95 17.57
C VAL A 174 -16.25 -10.40 18.21
N GLY A 175 -16.37 -11.69 18.49
CA GLY A 175 -17.48 -12.25 19.27
C GLY A 175 -17.87 -13.67 18.84
N THR A 176 -18.53 -14.40 19.75
CA THR A 176 -19.00 -15.77 19.51
C THR A 176 -19.88 -15.92 18.28
N PRO A 177 -20.86 -15.03 17.98
CA PRO A 177 -21.69 -15.18 16.78
C PRO A 177 -20.88 -15.18 15.48
N SER A 178 -19.91 -14.28 15.36
CA SER A 178 -19.01 -14.23 14.20
C SER A 178 -18.12 -15.46 14.12
N LEU A 179 -17.60 -15.94 15.27
CA LEU A 179 -16.80 -17.15 15.34
C LEU A 179 -17.59 -18.38 14.85
N ASP A 180 -18.80 -18.58 15.37
CA ASP A 180 -19.67 -19.70 14.99
C ASP A 180 -19.96 -19.67 13.49
N ARG A 181 -20.23 -18.49 12.94
CA ARG A 181 -20.47 -18.35 11.51
C ARG A 181 -19.23 -18.62 10.67
N LEU A 182 -18.03 -18.24 11.12
CA LEU A 182 -16.77 -18.57 10.45
C LEU A 182 -16.50 -20.08 10.48
N VAL A 183 -16.81 -20.75 11.60
CA VAL A 183 -16.72 -22.21 11.74
C VAL A 183 -17.66 -22.91 10.75
N GLU A 184 -18.93 -22.47 10.67
CA GLU A 184 -19.90 -23.00 9.70
C GLU A 184 -19.41 -22.88 8.26
N VAL A 185 -18.93 -21.70 7.86
CA VAL A 185 -18.45 -21.44 6.50
C VAL A 185 -17.21 -22.28 6.18
N ALA A 186 -16.23 -22.37 7.09
CA ALA A 186 -15.03 -23.16 6.86
C ALA A 186 -15.32 -24.67 6.76
N ALA A 187 -16.32 -25.16 7.50
CA ALA A 187 -16.71 -26.56 7.53
C ALA A 187 -17.61 -27.00 6.37
N ASP A 188 -18.28 -26.08 5.67
CA ASP A 188 -19.22 -26.40 4.60
C ASP A 188 -18.50 -26.88 3.31
N PRO A 189 -18.61 -28.16 2.92
CA PRO A 189 -17.99 -28.66 1.69
C PRO A 189 -18.69 -28.15 0.40
N GLY A 190 -19.90 -27.60 0.51
CA GLY A 190 -20.63 -26.99 -0.61
C GLY A 190 -20.24 -25.53 -0.88
N GLU A 191 -19.44 -24.93 0.01
CA GLU A 191 -18.96 -23.56 -0.13
C GLU A 191 -17.73 -23.48 -1.06
N TRP A 192 -17.53 -22.33 -1.72
CA TRP A 192 -16.38 -22.13 -2.60
C TRP A 192 -15.04 -22.20 -1.83
N PRO A 193 -13.98 -22.82 -2.41
CA PRO A 193 -12.68 -22.97 -1.75
C PRO A 193 -12.11 -21.66 -1.19
N ASP A 194 -12.11 -20.57 -1.96
CA ASP A 194 -11.58 -19.27 -1.54
C ASP A 194 -12.35 -18.67 -0.34
N VAL A 195 -13.65 -18.96 -0.23
CA VAL A 195 -14.50 -18.49 0.88
C VAL A 195 -14.17 -19.28 2.15
N ARG A 196 -13.95 -20.60 2.01
CA ARG A 196 -13.51 -21.47 3.11
C ARG A 196 -12.10 -21.11 3.58
N ILE A 197 -11.19 -20.77 2.65
CA ILE A 197 -9.83 -20.28 2.95
C ILE A 197 -9.89 -18.98 3.75
N ALA A 198 -10.71 -18.01 3.33
CA ALA A 198 -10.89 -16.77 4.07
C ALA A 198 -11.44 -17.02 5.49
N ALA A 199 -12.38 -17.96 5.64
CA ALA A 199 -12.91 -18.34 6.95
C ALA A 199 -11.85 -19.02 7.83
N ALA A 200 -11.08 -19.96 7.29
CA ALA A 200 -9.99 -20.61 8.01
C ALA A 200 -8.90 -19.61 8.43
N ALA A 201 -8.51 -18.68 7.55
CA ALA A 201 -7.56 -17.62 7.87
C ALA A 201 -8.10 -16.68 8.97
N ALA A 202 -9.39 -16.32 8.92
CA ALA A 202 -10.03 -15.52 9.95
C ALA A 202 -10.08 -16.24 11.31
N LEU A 203 -10.36 -17.54 11.34
CA LEU A 203 -10.28 -18.37 12.55
C LEU A 203 -8.86 -18.41 13.14
N GLY A 204 -7.83 -18.32 12.30
CA GLY A 204 -6.42 -18.20 12.74
C GLY A 204 -6.09 -16.89 13.47
N ASP A 205 -6.83 -15.81 13.20
CA ASP A 205 -6.69 -14.53 13.93
C ASP A 205 -7.30 -14.57 15.34
N ARG A 206 -8.11 -15.60 15.64
CA ARG A 206 -8.90 -15.71 16.87
C ARG A 206 -8.14 -16.52 17.90
N SER A 207 -7.72 -15.90 19.01
CA SER A 207 -7.16 -16.63 20.14
C SER A 207 -8.22 -17.35 20.98
N ASP A 208 -9.50 -16.96 20.84
CA ASP A 208 -10.63 -17.35 21.68
C ASP A 208 -11.45 -18.55 21.15
N GLY A 209 -11.23 -19.01 19.91
CA GLY A 209 -11.99 -20.13 19.32
C GLY A 209 -11.41 -21.53 19.60
N ASP A 210 -12.12 -22.61 19.26
CA ASP A 210 -11.56 -23.98 19.27
C ASP A 210 -10.69 -24.22 18.01
N SER A 211 -9.47 -24.74 18.17
CA SER A 211 -8.55 -25.07 17.07
C SER A 211 -8.85 -26.41 16.38
N ARG A 212 -9.79 -27.22 16.88
CA ARG A 212 -10.11 -28.55 16.32
C ARG A 212 -10.48 -28.52 14.84
N LEU A 213 -11.31 -27.56 14.40
CA LEU A 213 -11.69 -27.47 12.99
C LEU A 213 -10.46 -27.17 12.11
N LEU A 214 -9.62 -26.24 12.52
CA LEU A 214 -8.37 -25.94 11.79
C LEU A 214 -7.46 -27.17 11.72
N ALA A 215 -7.33 -27.94 12.80
CA ALA A 215 -6.58 -29.19 12.81
C ALA A 215 -7.16 -30.26 11.87
N GLN A 216 -8.49 -30.34 11.76
CA GLN A 216 -9.16 -31.25 10.81
C GLN A 216 -8.92 -30.83 9.36
N LEU A 217 -9.08 -29.53 9.06
CA LEU A 217 -8.85 -28.99 7.72
C LEU A 217 -7.38 -29.12 7.31
N ALA A 218 -6.45 -28.91 8.24
CA ALA A 218 -5.01 -29.05 8.04
C ALA A 218 -4.55 -30.49 7.69
N ALA A 219 -5.39 -31.51 7.88
CA ALA A 219 -5.07 -32.89 7.51
C ALA A 219 -5.24 -33.18 6.01
N GLY A 220 -5.80 -32.24 5.24
CA GLY A 220 -5.89 -32.35 3.78
C GLY A 220 -4.56 -32.06 3.05
N ASP A 221 -4.61 -32.05 1.72
CA ASP A 221 -3.48 -31.82 0.82
C ASP A 221 -3.72 -30.68 -0.19
N ASP A 222 -4.72 -29.83 0.09
CA ASP A 222 -5.12 -28.70 -0.76
C ASP A 222 -4.72 -27.33 -0.15
N ASP A 223 -5.03 -26.24 -0.87
CA ASP A 223 -4.74 -24.88 -0.41
C ASP A 223 -5.47 -24.53 0.90
N LEU A 224 -6.65 -25.12 1.15
CA LEU A 224 -7.37 -24.94 2.41
C LEU A 224 -6.59 -25.54 3.58
N ALA A 225 -6.01 -26.73 3.40
CA ALA A 225 -5.14 -27.35 4.40
C ALA A 225 -3.92 -26.48 4.72
N LEU A 226 -3.28 -25.89 3.70
CA LEU A 226 -2.15 -24.97 3.90
C LEU A 226 -2.56 -23.73 4.71
N HIS A 227 -3.71 -23.12 4.41
CA HIS A 227 -4.20 -21.96 5.16
C HIS A 227 -4.67 -22.32 6.57
N ALA A 228 -5.21 -23.52 6.77
CA ALA A 228 -5.56 -24.02 8.10
C ALA A 228 -4.30 -24.25 8.96
N LEU A 229 -3.22 -24.78 8.38
CA LEU A 229 -1.91 -24.88 9.04
C LEU A 229 -1.33 -23.51 9.40
N LEU A 230 -1.41 -22.54 8.48
CA LEU A 230 -1.01 -21.15 8.77
C LEU A 230 -1.84 -20.57 9.91
N GLY A 231 -3.15 -20.82 9.93
CA GLY A 231 -4.04 -20.38 11.01
C GLY A 231 -3.67 -21.01 12.36
N LEU A 232 -3.30 -22.29 12.39
CA LEU A 232 -2.78 -22.94 13.61
C LEU A 232 -1.46 -22.32 14.07
N ALA A 233 -0.54 -22.04 13.13
CA ALA A 233 0.73 -21.38 13.43
C ALA A 233 0.48 -19.98 14.02
N ASP A 234 -0.43 -19.21 13.43
CA ASP A 234 -0.78 -17.86 13.89
C ASP A 234 -1.31 -17.83 15.32
N ARG A 235 -2.04 -18.88 15.74
CA ARG A 235 -2.56 -19.02 17.11
C ARG A 235 -1.51 -19.47 18.11
N ALA A 236 -0.47 -20.16 17.65
CA ALA A 236 0.65 -20.58 18.48
C ALA A 236 1.66 -19.44 18.73
N MET A 237 1.58 -18.35 17.96
CA MET A 237 2.50 -17.22 18.10
C MET A 237 2.36 -16.53 19.47
N PRO A 238 3.48 -16.11 20.10
CA PRO A 238 3.45 -15.41 21.37
C PRO A 238 2.65 -14.11 21.29
N THR A 239 1.77 -13.87 22.27
CA THR A 239 0.91 -12.67 22.32
C THR A 239 1.56 -11.48 23.05
N GLY A 240 2.88 -11.41 23.20
CA GLY A 240 3.53 -10.42 24.07
C GLY A 240 4.96 -10.01 23.72
N ALA A 241 5.42 -8.93 24.36
CA ALA A 241 6.72 -8.27 24.19
C ALA A 241 7.93 -9.03 24.78
N GLU A 242 7.76 -10.30 25.16
CA GLU A 242 8.76 -11.05 25.94
C GLU A 242 9.95 -11.57 25.10
N VAL A 243 9.94 -11.44 23.77
CA VAL A 243 10.92 -12.11 22.89
C VAL A 243 12.23 -11.31 22.68
N THR A 244 12.31 -10.04 23.09
CA THR A 244 13.50 -9.19 22.77
C THR A 244 14.51 -9.04 23.91
N ALA A 245 14.22 -9.55 25.12
CA ALA A 245 15.15 -9.43 26.24
C ALA A 245 16.34 -10.38 26.06
N GLY A 246 17.52 -9.85 25.70
CA GLY A 246 18.79 -10.59 25.70
C GLY A 246 19.45 -10.80 24.34
N ARG A 247 19.03 -10.11 23.26
CA ARG A 247 19.77 -10.12 22.00
C ARG A 247 20.66 -8.88 21.88
N ASP A 248 21.96 -9.11 21.70
CA ASP A 248 22.97 -8.05 21.57
C ASP A 248 22.98 -7.39 20.18
N SER A 249 22.25 -7.93 19.19
CA SER A 249 22.28 -7.49 17.79
C SER A 249 20.91 -7.15 17.21
N LEU A 250 20.87 -6.13 16.35
CA LEU A 250 19.67 -5.58 15.74
C LEU A 250 19.06 -6.54 14.72
N GLN A 251 17.75 -6.77 14.84
CA GLN A 251 16.95 -7.53 13.87
C GLN A 251 16.06 -6.54 13.11
N ILE A 252 16.17 -6.52 11.79
CA ILE A 252 15.47 -5.55 10.93
C ILE A 252 14.48 -6.29 10.04
N ALA A 253 13.27 -5.77 9.92
CA ALA A 253 12.34 -6.20 8.87
C ALA A 253 12.22 -5.12 7.80
N GLN A 254 12.16 -5.53 6.54
CA GLN A 254 11.84 -4.66 5.39
C GLN A 254 10.88 -5.40 4.47
N LEU A 255 10.21 -4.67 3.57
CA LEU A 255 9.21 -5.28 2.69
C LEU A 255 9.06 -4.59 1.34
N TYR A 256 8.70 -5.40 0.34
CA TYR A 256 8.12 -4.94 -0.92
C TYR A 256 7.28 -6.08 -1.50
N LEU A 257 5.95 -5.96 -1.39
CA LEU A 257 5.02 -7.06 -1.70
C LEU A 257 4.63 -7.15 -3.17
N HIS A 258 5.11 -6.24 -4.01
CA HIS A 258 4.85 -6.25 -5.46
C HIS A 258 5.97 -6.95 -6.24
N ALA A 259 6.96 -7.50 -5.54
CA ALA A 259 7.93 -8.38 -6.13
C ALA A 259 7.49 -9.85 -6.09
N ASP A 260 7.87 -10.60 -7.11
CA ASP A 260 7.62 -12.04 -7.20
C ASP A 260 8.83 -12.81 -6.64
N GLY A 261 8.62 -13.57 -5.57
CA GLY A 261 9.63 -14.44 -4.97
C GLY A 261 10.87 -13.69 -4.44
N ALA A 262 12.01 -14.38 -4.34
CA ALA A 262 13.26 -13.91 -3.69
C ALA A 262 13.99 -12.73 -4.37
N LEU A 263 13.26 -11.77 -4.98
CA LEU A 263 13.76 -10.56 -5.62
C LEU A 263 14.74 -10.83 -6.79
N VAL A 264 14.71 -12.05 -7.35
CA VAL A 264 15.73 -12.56 -8.29
C VAL A 264 15.47 -12.10 -9.74
N ARG A 265 14.24 -11.68 -10.08
CA ARG A 265 13.84 -11.35 -11.46
C ARG A 265 13.75 -9.84 -11.69
N ALA A 266 14.90 -9.17 -11.75
CA ALA A 266 14.93 -7.75 -12.12
C ALA A 266 14.29 -7.51 -13.50
N GLY A 267 13.33 -6.58 -13.56
CA GLY A 267 12.68 -6.14 -14.80
C GLY A 267 11.35 -6.84 -15.17
N ALA A 268 10.91 -7.87 -14.44
CA ALA A 268 9.63 -8.54 -14.69
C ALA A 268 8.47 -7.92 -13.88
N GLY A 269 7.43 -7.41 -14.55
CA GLY A 269 6.28 -6.79 -13.87
C GLY A 269 6.69 -5.62 -12.97
N ASP A 270 6.29 -5.67 -11.70
CA ASP A 270 6.65 -4.68 -10.67
C ASP A 270 8.00 -4.93 -9.99
N ASN A 271 8.75 -5.96 -10.39
CA ASN A 271 10.14 -6.18 -9.96
C ASN A 271 11.09 -5.14 -10.58
N GLY A 272 11.13 -3.95 -9.97
CA GLY A 272 11.95 -2.83 -10.39
C GLY A 272 13.20 -2.62 -9.53
N GLY A 273 13.74 -1.39 -9.59
CA GLY A 273 14.93 -1.01 -8.81
C GLY A 273 14.79 -1.16 -7.30
N ILE A 274 13.55 -1.16 -6.77
CA ILE A 274 13.28 -1.33 -5.35
C ILE A 274 13.57 -2.76 -4.88
N ALA A 275 13.14 -3.78 -5.64
CA ALA A 275 13.46 -5.17 -5.33
C ALA A 275 14.99 -5.39 -5.29
N THR A 276 15.71 -4.85 -6.28
CA THR A 276 17.19 -4.90 -6.28
C THR A 276 17.79 -4.12 -5.11
N LEU A 277 17.25 -2.95 -4.78
CA LEU A 277 17.71 -2.14 -3.66
C LEU A 277 17.55 -2.89 -2.33
N LEU A 278 16.39 -3.49 -2.05
CA LEU A 278 16.14 -4.18 -0.78
C LEU A 278 17.02 -5.41 -0.61
N ALA A 279 17.22 -6.20 -1.67
CA ALA A 279 18.16 -7.32 -1.63
C ALA A 279 19.59 -6.85 -1.31
N LEU A 280 20.06 -5.79 -1.98
CA LEU A 280 21.38 -5.23 -1.71
C LEU A 280 21.49 -4.61 -0.31
N LEU A 281 20.44 -3.91 0.12
CA LEU A 281 20.37 -3.29 1.43
C LEU A 281 20.42 -4.36 2.53
N SER A 282 19.71 -5.48 2.35
CA SER A 282 19.78 -6.64 3.24
C SER A 282 21.20 -7.14 3.39
N SER A 283 21.87 -7.47 2.28
CA SER A 283 23.25 -7.96 2.29
C SER A 283 24.23 -6.95 2.92
N CYS A 284 24.06 -5.65 2.69
CA CYS A 284 24.92 -4.63 3.29
C CYS A 284 24.64 -4.41 4.79
N LEU A 285 23.39 -4.50 5.23
CA LEU A 285 23.02 -4.31 6.64
C LEU A 285 23.58 -5.43 7.50
N VAL A 286 23.51 -6.69 7.05
CA VAL A 286 24.04 -7.84 7.81
C VAL A 286 25.57 -7.86 7.91
N GLU A 287 26.29 -7.06 7.10
CA GLU A 287 27.74 -6.87 7.24
C GLU A 287 28.09 -5.89 8.39
N LEU A 288 27.11 -5.16 8.94
CA LEU A 288 27.33 -4.27 10.06
C LEU A 288 27.41 -5.08 11.37
N PRO A 289 28.37 -4.76 12.27
CA PRO A 289 28.61 -5.55 13.48
C PRO A 289 27.41 -5.60 14.44
N ASP A 290 26.59 -4.55 14.43
CA ASP A 290 25.44 -4.42 15.32
C ASP A 290 24.15 -5.02 14.74
N VAL A 291 24.18 -5.60 13.53
CA VAL A 291 22.99 -6.17 12.86
C VAL A 291 23.13 -7.69 12.82
N GLY A 292 22.24 -8.39 13.52
CA GLY A 292 22.23 -9.85 13.57
C GLY A 292 21.40 -10.49 12.46
N GLY A 293 20.50 -9.75 11.83
CA GLY A 293 19.68 -10.29 10.74
C GLY A 293 18.73 -9.28 10.12
N VAL A 294 18.40 -9.55 8.85
CA VAL A 294 17.42 -8.80 8.07
C VAL A 294 16.44 -9.77 7.45
N VAL A 295 15.15 -9.61 7.73
CA VAL A 295 14.07 -10.32 7.04
C VAL A 295 13.44 -9.41 6.00
N THR A 296 13.42 -9.88 4.75
CA THR A 296 12.81 -9.18 3.62
C THR A 296 11.51 -9.87 3.23
N MET A 297 10.38 -9.21 3.48
CA MET A 297 9.06 -9.70 3.15
C MET A 297 8.70 -9.40 1.69
N ALA A 298 8.25 -10.42 0.97
CA ALA A 298 7.75 -10.32 -0.40
C ALA A 298 6.50 -11.19 -0.57
N ARG A 299 5.77 -11.03 -1.68
CA ARG A 299 4.63 -11.89 -1.98
C ARG A 299 5.11 -13.30 -2.32
N GLY A 300 4.39 -14.30 -1.80
CA GLY A 300 4.67 -15.71 -2.06
C GLY A 300 3.43 -16.58 -1.86
N SER A 301 3.57 -17.89 -2.00
CA SER A 301 2.46 -18.83 -1.79
C SER A 301 2.25 -19.15 -0.30
N ALA A 302 1.11 -19.76 0.04
CA ALA A 302 0.87 -20.28 1.38
C ALA A 302 1.89 -21.37 1.78
N GLY A 303 2.33 -22.19 0.81
CA GLY A 303 3.38 -23.19 1.01
C GLY A 303 4.74 -22.57 1.29
N ASP A 304 5.10 -21.46 0.63
CA ASP A 304 6.31 -20.70 0.95
C ASP A 304 6.24 -20.17 2.38
N ALA A 305 5.12 -19.54 2.74
CA ALA A 305 4.93 -18.99 4.08
C ALA A 305 5.03 -20.05 5.18
N LEU A 306 4.50 -21.26 4.96
CA LEU A 306 4.64 -22.37 5.91
C LEU A 306 6.09 -22.84 6.08
N ARG A 307 6.86 -22.90 4.99
CA ARG A 307 8.29 -23.23 5.09
C ARG A 307 9.03 -22.17 5.88
N ASP A 308 8.69 -20.90 5.66
CA ASP A 308 9.36 -19.77 6.30
C ASP A 308 9.12 -19.76 7.82
N VAL A 309 7.92 -20.13 8.28
CA VAL A 309 7.57 -20.25 9.71
C VAL A 309 8.58 -21.10 10.50
N TRP A 310 9.14 -22.15 9.90
CA TRP A 310 10.05 -23.08 10.56
C TRP A 310 11.53 -22.88 10.23
N SER A 311 11.91 -21.80 9.55
CA SER A 311 13.26 -21.61 8.97
C SER A 311 14.05 -20.41 9.49
N ALA A 312 13.76 -19.94 10.71
CA ALA A 312 14.45 -18.83 11.34
C ALA A 312 15.98 -19.08 11.51
N GLN A 313 16.81 -18.25 10.85
CA GLN A 313 18.27 -18.29 10.84
C GLN A 313 18.85 -16.86 10.91
N ASP A 314 20.09 -16.70 11.37
CA ASP A 314 20.79 -15.41 11.36
C ASP A 314 21.16 -14.96 9.95
N GLY A 315 21.39 -13.65 9.78
CA GLY A 315 21.77 -13.07 8.49
C GLY A 315 20.58 -12.65 7.61
N GLU A 316 20.73 -12.81 6.30
CA GLU A 316 19.73 -12.39 5.30
C GLU A 316 18.67 -13.47 5.12
N GLN A 317 17.40 -13.09 5.30
CA GLN A 317 16.25 -13.98 5.16
C GLN A 317 15.18 -13.37 4.26
N PHE A 318 14.40 -14.25 3.61
CA PHE A 318 13.18 -13.89 2.91
C PHE A 318 11.99 -14.50 3.64
N ALA A 319 10.86 -13.78 3.64
CA ALA A 319 9.62 -14.29 4.20
C ALA A 319 8.45 -14.01 3.25
N ALA A 320 7.69 -15.05 2.94
CA ALA A 320 6.54 -14.99 2.05
C ALA A 320 5.29 -14.47 2.78
N VAL A 321 4.64 -13.49 2.15
CA VAL A 321 3.32 -12.97 2.54
C VAL A 321 2.30 -13.46 1.52
N PRO A 322 1.44 -14.43 1.87
CA PRO A 322 0.47 -15.00 0.93
C PRO A 322 -0.74 -14.09 0.77
N PHE A 323 -1.01 -13.67 -0.46
CA PHE A 323 -2.24 -12.99 -0.84
C PHE A 323 -2.44 -12.96 -2.35
N GLY A 324 -3.70 -12.84 -2.75
CA GLY A 324 -4.09 -12.73 -4.14
C GLY A 324 -3.87 -14.02 -4.94
N PRO A 325 -4.16 -13.96 -6.24
CA PRO A 325 -3.93 -15.09 -7.14
C PRO A 325 -2.42 -15.33 -7.36
N PRO A 326 -2.01 -16.50 -7.88
CA PRO A 326 -0.59 -16.82 -8.09
C PRO A 326 0.11 -15.86 -9.07
N GLU A 327 -0.62 -15.27 -10.03
CA GLU A 327 -0.10 -14.26 -10.95
C GLU A 327 0.33 -12.98 -10.24
N SER A 328 1.17 -12.17 -10.90
CA SER A 328 1.59 -10.86 -10.38
C SER A 328 0.37 -9.94 -10.16
N VAL A 329 0.30 -9.32 -8.98
CA VAL A 329 -0.75 -8.36 -8.63
C VAL A 329 -0.20 -6.95 -8.77
N ASP A 330 -0.79 -6.14 -9.65
CA ASP A 330 -0.47 -4.71 -9.82
C ASP A 330 -0.65 -3.97 -8.49
N ILE A 331 0.25 -3.05 -8.19
CA ILE A 331 0.23 -2.22 -6.98
C ILE A 331 -1.12 -1.54 -6.71
N ARG A 332 -1.84 -1.10 -7.74
CA ARG A 332 -3.17 -0.45 -7.64
C ARG A 332 -4.27 -1.47 -7.37
N SER A 333 -4.12 -2.71 -7.80
CA SER A 333 -5.10 -3.78 -7.58
C SER A 333 -4.86 -4.57 -6.29
N ALA A 334 -3.79 -4.29 -5.56
CA ALA A 334 -3.42 -5.06 -4.37
C ALA A 334 -4.18 -4.65 -3.09
N TRP A 335 -4.74 -3.43 -3.04
CA TRP A 335 -5.41 -2.90 -1.86
C TRP A 335 -6.55 -3.79 -1.29
N PRO A 336 -7.43 -4.42 -2.10
CA PRO A 336 -8.46 -5.31 -1.59
C PRO A 336 -7.93 -6.47 -0.74
N TYR A 337 -6.66 -6.86 -0.91
CA TYR A 337 -6.02 -7.93 -0.16
C TYR A 337 -5.42 -7.48 1.18
N ARG A 338 -5.71 -6.24 1.64
CA ARG A 338 -5.18 -5.67 2.90
C ARG A 338 -5.21 -6.66 4.07
N ILE A 339 -6.33 -7.36 4.27
CA ILE A 339 -6.52 -8.26 5.42
C ILE A 339 -5.55 -9.45 5.32
N ALA A 340 -5.46 -10.10 4.17
CA ALA A 340 -4.50 -11.19 3.94
C ALA A 340 -3.04 -10.71 4.09
N VAL A 341 -2.73 -9.52 3.57
CA VAL A 341 -1.42 -8.86 3.71
C VAL A 341 -1.08 -8.61 5.19
N GLU A 342 -2.00 -8.04 5.96
CA GLU A 342 -1.81 -7.81 7.40
C GLU A 342 -1.57 -9.12 8.16
N ARG A 343 -2.30 -10.20 7.83
CA ARG A 343 -2.09 -11.54 8.44
C ARG A 343 -0.69 -12.06 8.16
N GLY A 344 -0.27 -12.08 6.90
CA GLY A 344 1.06 -12.58 6.53
C GLY A 344 2.18 -11.75 7.15
N ILE A 345 2.06 -10.42 7.17
CA ILE A 345 3.03 -9.55 7.84
C ILE A 345 3.05 -9.82 9.36
N ARG A 346 1.88 -9.96 10.01
CA ARG A 346 1.78 -10.29 11.44
C ARG A 346 2.52 -11.57 11.77
N ARG A 347 2.39 -12.60 10.94
CA ARG A 347 3.09 -13.88 11.13
C ARG A 347 4.61 -13.71 11.16
N VAL A 348 5.15 -12.91 10.24
CA VAL A 348 6.59 -12.63 10.19
C VAL A 348 7.03 -11.77 11.39
N LEU A 349 6.27 -10.72 11.71
CA LEU A 349 6.64 -9.77 12.77
C LEU A 349 6.44 -10.32 14.19
N ALA A 350 5.54 -11.30 14.38
CA ALA A 350 5.27 -11.94 15.66
C ALA A 350 6.00 -13.29 15.86
N GLY A 351 6.74 -13.76 14.84
CA GLY A 351 7.48 -15.02 14.92
C GLY A 351 8.66 -14.99 15.89
N ASP A 352 9.31 -16.14 16.05
CA ASP A 352 10.42 -16.39 16.99
C ASP A 352 11.60 -15.39 16.86
N ARG A 353 11.75 -14.80 15.67
CA ARG A 353 12.72 -13.73 15.40
C ARG A 353 12.05 -12.38 15.19
N ARG A 354 11.21 -11.98 16.15
CA ARG A 354 10.59 -10.65 16.16
C ARG A 354 11.63 -9.55 15.87
N PRO A 355 11.43 -8.72 14.84
CA PRO A 355 12.35 -7.64 14.52
C PRO A 355 12.28 -6.53 15.58
N HIS A 356 13.39 -5.83 15.76
CA HIS A 356 13.50 -4.65 16.61
C HIS A 356 12.98 -3.39 15.91
N VAL A 357 12.99 -3.37 14.58
CA VAL A 357 12.53 -2.24 13.76
C VAL A 357 11.99 -2.73 12.42
N VAL A 358 10.95 -2.06 11.91
CA VAL A 358 10.44 -2.27 10.54
C VAL A 358 10.79 -1.07 9.67
N HIS A 359 11.49 -1.30 8.57
CA HIS A 359 11.77 -0.30 7.54
C HIS A 359 10.67 -0.29 6.50
N LEU A 360 10.00 0.85 6.38
CA LEU A 360 8.87 1.14 5.52
C LEU A 360 9.27 2.04 4.35
N ARG A 361 8.75 1.78 3.16
CA ARG A 361 9.03 2.51 1.91
C ARG A 361 7.81 2.46 1.00
N LEU A 362 7.65 3.45 0.11
CA LEU A 362 6.49 3.57 -0.78
C LEU A 362 5.17 3.83 -0.03
N ALA A 363 4.12 4.06 -0.83
CA ALA A 363 2.75 4.20 -0.38
C ALA A 363 1.90 3.10 -1.03
N ASP A 364 2.05 1.88 -0.52
CA ASP A 364 1.39 0.67 -1.00
C ASP A 364 0.68 -0.12 0.11
N VAL A 365 -0.04 -1.19 -0.26
CA VAL A 365 -0.80 -2.00 0.70
C VAL A 365 0.11 -2.70 1.71
N GLY A 366 1.32 -3.09 1.30
CA GLY A 366 2.31 -3.72 2.17
C GLY A 366 2.73 -2.77 3.29
N THR A 367 3.05 -1.54 2.93
CA THR A 367 3.44 -0.50 3.89
C THR A 367 2.31 -0.11 4.83
N LEU A 368 1.07 -0.05 4.31
CA LEU A 368 -0.11 0.18 5.15
C LEU A 368 -0.28 -0.95 6.18
N GLY A 369 -0.17 -2.20 5.71
CA GLY A 369 -0.28 -3.39 6.54
C GLY A 369 0.84 -3.45 7.59
N ALA A 370 2.09 -3.26 7.19
CA ALA A 370 3.24 -3.29 8.10
C ALA A 370 3.20 -2.18 9.13
N ALA A 371 2.86 -0.94 8.76
CA ALA A 371 2.68 0.13 9.73
C ALA A 371 1.55 -0.14 10.73
N THR A 372 0.49 -0.84 10.30
CA THR A 372 -0.64 -1.22 11.16
C THR A 372 -0.24 -2.33 12.13
N VAL A 373 0.40 -3.39 11.63
CA VAL A 373 0.85 -4.52 12.43
C VAL A 373 1.98 -4.12 13.38
N ALA A 374 2.98 -3.38 12.92
CA ALA A 374 4.07 -2.89 13.76
C ALA A 374 3.55 -2.08 14.94
N ARG A 375 2.56 -1.19 14.72
CA ARG A 375 1.91 -0.43 15.79
C ARG A 375 1.19 -1.33 16.80
N ARG A 376 0.42 -2.31 16.32
CA ARG A 376 -0.27 -3.29 17.19
C ARG A 376 0.72 -4.11 18.03
N LEU A 377 1.86 -4.45 17.46
CA LEU A 377 2.93 -5.20 18.11
C LEU A 377 3.90 -4.32 18.90
N ALA A 378 3.75 -2.99 18.89
CA ALA A 378 4.72 -2.04 19.45
C ALA A 378 6.16 -2.26 18.92
N ILE A 379 6.31 -2.42 17.60
CA ILE A 379 7.60 -2.44 16.90
C ILE A 379 7.85 -1.04 16.31
N PRO A 380 8.98 -0.39 16.64
CA PRO A 380 9.37 0.87 16.03
C PRO A 380 9.46 0.80 14.50
N THR A 381 9.18 1.92 13.84
CA THR A 381 9.21 2.04 12.39
C THR A 381 10.22 3.08 11.93
N VAL A 382 10.96 2.75 10.87
CA VAL A 382 11.77 3.70 10.09
C VAL A 382 11.04 3.89 8.78
N PHE A 383 10.72 5.13 8.37
CA PHE A 383 10.09 5.39 7.08
C PHE A 383 11.04 6.14 6.15
N THR A 384 11.25 5.63 4.93
CA THR A 384 11.89 6.44 3.89
C THR A 384 10.88 7.43 3.32
N ALA A 385 10.93 8.67 3.79
CA ALA A 385 10.02 9.71 3.33
C ALA A 385 10.44 10.22 1.95
N ALA A 386 9.64 9.86 0.95
CA ALA A 386 9.73 10.38 -0.41
C ALA A 386 8.37 11.03 -0.76
N PRO A 387 8.36 12.20 -1.41
CA PRO A 387 7.12 12.86 -1.82
C PRO A 387 6.51 12.19 -3.06
N ASP A 388 6.08 10.94 -2.93
CA ASP A 388 5.44 10.13 -3.96
C ASP A 388 4.15 9.54 -3.36
N PRO A 389 2.95 9.97 -3.82
CA PRO A 389 2.65 10.42 -5.18
C PRO A 389 2.77 11.92 -5.48
N HIS A 390 3.10 12.79 -4.51
CA HIS A 390 3.05 14.25 -4.70
C HIS A 390 3.86 14.77 -5.90
N VAL A 391 5.06 14.22 -6.14
CA VAL A 391 5.87 14.57 -7.32
C VAL A 391 5.20 14.11 -8.61
N VAL A 392 4.62 12.90 -8.64
CA VAL A 392 3.91 12.37 -9.82
C VAL A 392 2.71 13.24 -10.15
N VAL A 393 1.92 13.60 -9.13
CA VAL A 393 0.77 14.51 -9.26
C VAL A 393 1.20 15.86 -9.86
N ARG A 394 2.28 16.47 -9.36
CA ARG A 394 2.82 17.72 -9.92
C ARG A 394 3.25 17.62 -11.38
N VAL A 395 3.86 16.49 -11.75
CA VAL A 395 4.30 16.26 -13.14
C VAL A 395 3.09 16.11 -14.06
N LEU A 396 2.10 15.30 -13.67
CA LEU A 396 0.88 15.11 -14.45
C LEU A 396 0.07 16.41 -14.60
N GLU A 397 0.04 17.23 -13.56
CA GLU A 397 -0.58 18.56 -13.61
C GLU A 397 0.16 19.51 -14.55
N ALA A 398 1.50 19.55 -14.49
CA ALA A 398 2.30 20.36 -15.40
C ALA A 398 2.15 19.93 -16.87
N ASP A 399 1.95 18.63 -17.10
CA ASP A 399 1.70 18.05 -18.43
C ASP A 399 0.23 18.20 -18.87
N GLY A 400 -0.65 18.75 -18.02
CA GLY A 400 -2.08 18.93 -18.30
C GLY A 400 -2.91 17.65 -18.30
N ALA A 401 -2.33 16.51 -17.89
CA ALA A 401 -3.02 15.23 -17.78
C ALA A 401 -3.88 15.14 -16.50
N LEU A 402 -3.57 15.95 -15.50
CA LEU A 402 -4.29 16.06 -14.25
C LEU A 402 -4.63 17.52 -13.95
N SER A 403 -5.79 17.74 -13.36
CA SER A 403 -6.27 19.04 -12.93
C SER A 403 -7.12 18.86 -11.68
N ARG A 404 -7.52 19.96 -11.06
CA ARG A 404 -8.49 19.94 -9.94
C ARG A 404 -9.87 19.46 -10.39
N GLU A 405 -10.22 19.68 -11.65
CA GLU A 405 -11.53 19.35 -12.23
C GLU A 405 -11.72 17.86 -12.51
N ASN A 406 -10.64 17.12 -12.79
CA ASN A 406 -10.68 15.68 -13.07
C ASN A 406 -9.97 14.85 -11.99
N PHE A 407 -9.63 15.46 -10.86
CA PHE A 407 -8.84 14.81 -9.82
C PHE A 407 -9.53 13.56 -9.26
N GLY A 408 -10.82 13.63 -8.96
CA GLY A 408 -11.59 12.52 -8.39
C GLY A 408 -11.67 11.32 -9.34
N ASP A 409 -11.85 11.57 -10.64
CA ASP A 409 -11.88 10.51 -11.66
C ASP A 409 -10.50 9.85 -11.83
N ALA A 410 -9.42 10.63 -11.75
CA ALA A 410 -8.07 10.07 -11.81
C ALA A 410 -7.67 9.36 -10.51
N ASP A 411 -8.16 9.83 -9.36
CA ASP A 411 -7.97 9.21 -8.04
C ASP A 411 -8.58 7.81 -7.97
N GLU A 412 -9.62 7.53 -8.78
CA GLU A 412 -10.25 6.21 -8.86
C GLU A 412 -9.29 5.08 -9.20
N LEU A 413 -8.31 5.35 -10.05
CA LEU A 413 -7.38 4.34 -10.52
C LEU A 413 -6.08 4.34 -9.71
N GLU A 414 -5.64 5.51 -9.29
CA GLU A 414 -4.28 5.70 -8.76
C GLU A 414 -4.24 5.87 -7.24
N HIS A 415 -5.40 6.18 -6.63
CA HIS A 415 -5.62 6.35 -5.20
C HIS A 415 -4.64 7.37 -4.58
N TRP A 416 -4.33 8.43 -5.31
CA TRP A 416 -3.37 9.46 -4.93
C TRP A 416 -3.74 10.16 -3.65
N TRP A 417 -5.00 10.51 -3.40
CA TRP A 417 -5.41 11.15 -2.15
C TRP A 417 -5.08 10.24 -0.97
N PHE A 418 -5.48 8.97 -1.02
CA PHE A 418 -5.20 8.02 0.05
C PHE A 418 -3.69 7.82 0.27
N ARG A 419 -2.95 7.63 -0.82
CA ARG A 419 -1.49 7.41 -0.77
C ARG A 419 -0.74 8.65 -0.30
N ALA A 420 -1.14 9.85 -0.73
CA ALA A 420 -0.57 11.12 -0.25
C ALA A 420 -0.77 11.27 1.27
N ARG A 421 -2.01 11.07 1.76
CA ARG A 421 -2.31 11.10 3.21
C ARG A 421 -1.54 10.03 3.98
N MET A 422 -1.33 8.86 3.38
CA MET A 422 -0.53 7.81 3.99
C MET A 422 0.93 8.23 4.15
N VAL A 423 1.55 8.83 3.13
CA VAL A 423 2.93 9.33 3.20
C VAL A 423 3.08 10.45 4.22
N GLU A 424 2.16 11.42 4.21
CA GLU A 424 2.14 12.53 5.18
C GLU A 424 2.06 11.98 6.62
N ARG A 425 1.10 11.07 6.86
CA ARG A 425 0.94 10.44 8.16
C ARG A 425 2.18 9.64 8.58
N LEU A 426 2.74 8.80 7.70
CA LEU A 426 3.92 8.00 8.02
C LEU A 426 5.15 8.87 8.28
N THR A 427 5.33 9.95 7.52
CA THR A 427 6.39 10.94 7.75
C THR A 427 6.23 11.57 9.13
N SER A 428 5.02 11.95 9.53
CA SER A 428 4.78 12.55 10.86
C SER A 428 4.91 11.55 12.02
N GLN A 429 4.57 10.27 11.82
CA GLN A 429 4.41 9.29 12.91
C GLN A 429 5.56 8.29 13.06
N ALA A 430 6.38 8.05 12.05
CA ALA A 430 7.46 7.06 12.14
C ALA A 430 8.49 7.45 13.21
N ASP A 431 9.04 6.47 13.94
CA ASP A 431 10.01 6.70 15.00
C ASP A 431 11.30 7.34 14.45
N ARG A 432 11.69 6.93 13.24
CA ARG A 432 12.79 7.55 12.47
C ARG A 432 12.41 7.75 11.01
N ILE A 433 13.02 8.74 10.39
CA ILE A 433 12.80 9.13 8.99
C ILE A 433 14.13 9.08 8.24
N ALA A 434 14.17 8.28 7.18
CA ALA A 434 15.27 8.27 6.21
C ALA A 434 14.90 9.16 5.02
N LEU A 435 15.73 10.14 4.71
CA LEU A 435 15.52 11.05 3.59
C LEU A 435 16.50 10.76 2.47
N LEU A 436 16.00 10.78 1.24
CA LEU A 436 16.83 10.65 0.05
C LEU A 436 17.45 12.02 -0.28
N PRO A 437 18.75 12.08 -0.65
CA PRO A 437 19.40 13.33 -1.01
C PRO A 437 18.70 13.94 -2.23
N ARG A 438 18.30 15.21 -2.10
CA ARG A 438 17.74 16.02 -3.19
C ARG A 438 18.33 17.42 -3.13
N PRO A 439 18.47 18.12 -4.27
CA PRO A 439 19.02 19.48 -4.31
C PRO A 439 18.33 20.45 -3.33
N ALA A 440 17.02 20.28 -3.14
CA ALA A 440 16.19 21.12 -2.27
C ALA A 440 15.37 20.29 -1.27
N VAL A 441 15.93 19.22 -0.69
CA VAL A 441 15.19 18.27 0.16
C VAL A 441 14.33 18.92 1.25
N ARG A 442 14.85 19.96 1.94
CA ARG A 442 14.09 20.69 2.97
C ARG A 442 12.87 21.39 2.39
N LYS A 443 13.05 22.09 1.26
CA LYS A 443 11.99 22.80 0.55
C LYS A 443 10.94 21.83 0.05
N ASP A 444 11.37 20.75 -0.61
CA ASP A 444 10.48 19.73 -1.16
C ASP A 444 9.63 19.06 -0.07
N LEU A 445 10.21 18.74 1.08
CA LEU A 445 9.45 18.14 2.19
C LEU A 445 8.40 19.09 2.75
N ARG A 446 8.74 20.37 2.92
CA ARG A 446 7.78 21.37 3.40
C ARG A 446 6.65 21.61 2.40
N GLU A 447 7.00 21.78 1.12
CA GLU A 447 6.03 22.10 0.07
C GLU A 447 5.14 20.91 -0.29
N LEU A 448 5.70 19.70 -0.34
CA LEU A 448 4.99 18.51 -0.82
C LEU A 448 4.36 17.72 0.33
N LEU A 449 5.10 17.51 1.43
CA LEU A 449 4.63 16.70 2.55
C LEU A 449 4.14 17.53 3.73
N GLY A 450 4.37 18.84 3.73
CA GLY A 450 3.99 19.68 4.86
C GLY A 450 4.86 19.55 6.10
N HIS A 451 6.00 18.88 5.97
CA HIS A 451 6.84 18.54 7.11
C HIS A 451 8.10 19.38 7.07
N ASP A 452 8.35 20.16 8.14
CA ASP A 452 9.66 20.77 8.33
C ASP A 452 10.58 19.79 9.06
N ILE A 453 11.68 19.41 8.41
CA ILE A 453 12.66 18.52 9.02
C ILE A 453 13.31 19.16 10.26
N ASP A 454 13.39 20.50 10.26
CA ASP A 454 14.00 21.26 11.35
C ASP A 454 13.16 21.20 12.64
N ASP A 455 11.89 20.79 12.56
CA ASP A 455 11.03 20.53 13.74
C ASP A 455 11.34 19.17 14.39
N THR A 456 12.00 18.25 13.67
CA THR A 456 12.29 16.90 14.15
C THR A 456 13.72 16.45 13.80
N PRO A 457 14.77 17.22 14.16
CA PRO A 457 16.13 16.96 13.71
C PRO A 457 16.63 15.60 14.19
N ASP A 458 16.32 15.22 15.43
CA ASP A 458 16.77 13.96 16.02
C ASP A 458 16.13 12.73 15.37
N ARG A 459 14.95 12.88 14.74
CA ARG A 459 14.23 11.75 14.11
C ARG A 459 14.65 11.50 12.67
N SER A 460 15.39 12.42 12.06
CA SER A 460 15.60 12.43 10.61
C SER A 460 17.07 12.32 10.23
N ALA A 461 17.36 11.53 9.19
CA ALA A 461 18.70 11.40 8.63
C ALA A 461 18.64 11.39 7.10
N VAL A 462 19.52 12.17 6.46
CA VAL A 462 19.71 12.10 5.00
C VAL A 462 20.64 10.95 4.69
N ILE A 463 20.12 9.91 4.04
CA ILE A 463 20.84 8.68 3.73
C ILE A 463 20.86 8.51 2.20
N PRO A 464 22.02 8.68 1.54
CA PRO A 464 22.12 8.44 0.12
C PRO A 464 21.92 6.96 -0.20
N GLU A 465 21.03 6.68 -1.13
CA GLU A 465 21.02 5.40 -1.82
C GLU A 465 22.19 5.33 -2.80
N GLY A 466 22.67 4.11 -3.05
CA GLY A 466 23.85 3.90 -3.88
C GLY A 466 23.78 2.60 -4.66
N VAL A 467 24.63 2.52 -5.68
CA VAL A 467 24.89 1.28 -6.41
C VAL A 467 26.02 0.51 -5.73
N HIS A 468 25.85 -0.81 -5.60
CA HIS A 468 26.88 -1.64 -4.97
C HIS A 468 28.14 -1.70 -5.85
N ALA A 469 29.18 -0.92 -5.49
CA ALA A 469 30.35 -0.70 -6.32
C ALA A 469 31.05 -2.00 -6.78
N ARG A 470 31.10 -3.04 -5.93
CA ARG A 470 31.67 -4.34 -6.33
C ARG A 470 30.84 -5.03 -7.43
N ARG A 471 29.51 -4.88 -7.43
CA ARG A 471 28.64 -5.44 -8.48
C ARG A 471 28.73 -4.66 -9.78
N VAL A 472 29.00 -3.36 -9.72
CA VAL A 472 29.28 -2.54 -10.93
C VAL A 472 30.67 -2.86 -11.51
N ARG A 473 31.66 -3.20 -10.66
CA ARG A 473 33.03 -3.54 -11.08
C ARG A 473 33.20 -5.00 -11.51
N ALA A 474 32.34 -5.92 -11.09
CA ALA A 474 32.40 -7.33 -11.48
C ALA A 474 32.25 -7.55 -13.01
N PRO A 475 31.32 -6.87 -13.72
CA PRO A 475 31.26 -6.89 -15.18
C PRO A 475 32.55 -6.43 -15.86
N ALA A 476 33.28 -5.46 -15.31
CA ALA A 476 34.55 -5.02 -15.89
C ALA A 476 35.62 -6.13 -15.87
N ARG A 477 35.62 -6.99 -14.84
CA ARG A 477 36.46 -8.20 -14.80
C ARG A 477 35.99 -9.24 -15.81
N ALA A 478 34.69 -9.50 -15.88
CA ALA A 478 34.11 -10.42 -16.85
C ALA A 478 34.35 -9.98 -18.31
N VAL A 479 34.34 -8.67 -18.60
CA VAL A 479 34.68 -8.11 -19.92
C VAL A 479 36.18 -8.28 -20.22
N ALA A 480 37.05 -8.06 -19.23
CA ALA A 480 38.49 -8.30 -19.38
C ALA A 480 38.84 -9.80 -19.57
N GLU A 481 38.04 -10.70 -19.01
CA GLU A 481 38.11 -12.15 -19.23
C GLU A 481 37.52 -12.53 -20.59
N ALA A 482 36.43 -11.90 -21.02
CA ALA A 482 35.81 -12.14 -22.32
C ALA A 482 36.65 -11.70 -23.51
N ALA A 483 37.50 -10.68 -23.33
CA ALA A 483 38.54 -10.32 -24.29
C ALA A 483 39.53 -11.47 -24.57
N ARG A 484 39.53 -12.53 -23.74
CA ARG A 484 40.34 -13.76 -23.91
C ARG A 484 39.58 -14.91 -24.58
N GLY A 485 38.37 -14.67 -25.11
CA GLY A 485 37.72 -15.56 -26.08
C GLY A 485 36.38 -16.18 -25.69
N SER A 486 35.84 -15.90 -24.50
CA SER A 486 34.53 -16.39 -24.08
C SER A 486 33.61 -15.24 -23.67
N ALA A 487 32.58 -14.94 -24.47
CA ALA A 487 31.59 -13.92 -24.10
C ALA A 487 30.96 -14.28 -22.73
N PRO A 488 30.67 -13.30 -21.86
CA PRO A 488 30.02 -13.58 -20.58
C PRO A 488 28.61 -14.18 -20.82
N PRO A 489 28.14 -15.09 -19.94
CA PRO A 489 26.81 -15.67 -20.05
C PRO A 489 25.71 -14.59 -20.15
N GLY A 490 24.83 -14.71 -21.14
CA GLY A 490 23.70 -13.79 -21.36
C GLY A 490 23.92 -12.69 -22.40
N LEU A 491 25.17 -12.45 -22.83
CA LEU A 491 25.48 -11.50 -23.91
C LEU A 491 25.30 -12.07 -25.32
N ASP A 492 25.21 -13.40 -25.46
CA ASP A 492 25.06 -14.06 -26.77
C ASP A 492 23.85 -13.54 -27.55
N ARG A 493 22.72 -13.31 -26.87
CA ARG A 493 21.51 -12.73 -27.49
C ARG A 493 21.74 -11.34 -28.05
N LEU A 494 22.52 -10.51 -27.35
CA LEU A 494 22.87 -9.17 -27.82
C LEU A 494 23.83 -9.27 -29.01
N VAL A 495 24.85 -10.13 -28.92
CA VAL A 495 25.80 -10.37 -30.01
C VAL A 495 25.08 -10.86 -31.27
N ASP A 496 24.16 -11.80 -31.14
CA ASP A 496 23.35 -12.32 -32.25
C ASP A 496 22.35 -11.30 -32.79
N ALA A 497 21.79 -10.43 -31.94
CA ALA A 497 20.98 -9.31 -32.38
C ALA A 497 21.80 -8.33 -33.24
N VAL A 498 23.02 -7.97 -32.81
CA VAL A 498 23.92 -7.10 -33.57
C VAL A 498 24.36 -7.75 -34.88
N ARG A 499 24.69 -9.05 -34.89
CA ARG A 499 25.07 -9.79 -36.11
C ARG A 499 23.97 -9.83 -37.16
N ARG A 500 22.69 -9.78 -36.75
CA ARG A 500 21.53 -9.73 -37.66
C ARG A 500 21.29 -8.35 -38.28
N LEU A 501 21.94 -7.30 -37.80
CA LEU A 501 21.88 -5.98 -38.43
C LEU A 501 22.63 -5.99 -39.78
N PRO A 502 22.30 -5.07 -40.71
CA PRO A 502 23.06 -4.91 -41.95
C PRO A 502 24.57 -4.72 -41.70
N PRO A 503 25.46 -5.22 -42.57
CA PRO A 503 26.92 -5.15 -42.34
C PRO A 503 27.44 -3.74 -42.05
N GLY A 504 26.88 -2.70 -42.69
CA GLY A 504 27.24 -1.29 -42.43
C GLY A 504 26.86 -0.77 -41.05
N ARG A 505 26.16 -1.57 -40.23
CA ARG A 505 25.79 -1.27 -38.84
C ARG A 505 26.72 -1.94 -37.83
N HIS A 506 27.52 -2.90 -38.27
CA HIS A 506 28.45 -3.62 -37.39
C HIS A 506 29.56 -2.67 -36.93
N GLY A 507 29.94 -2.75 -35.66
CA GLY A 507 31.00 -1.90 -35.08
C GLY A 507 30.58 -0.47 -34.73
N LEU A 508 29.34 -0.05 -35.05
CA LEU A 508 28.84 1.25 -34.59
C LEU A 508 28.62 1.25 -33.07
N PRO A 509 28.87 2.39 -32.38
CA PRO A 509 28.58 2.55 -30.96
C PRO A 509 27.13 2.19 -30.61
N LEU A 510 26.95 1.61 -29.41
CA LEU A 510 25.63 1.29 -28.87
C LEU A 510 25.16 2.41 -27.94
N ILE A 511 23.97 2.95 -28.20
CA ILE A 511 23.20 3.69 -27.20
C ILE A 511 22.37 2.66 -26.46
N VAL A 512 22.60 2.53 -25.16
CA VAL A 512 21.95 1.51 -24.32
C VAL A 512 21.00 2.20 -23.35
N THR A 513 19.73 1.84 -23.42
CA THR A 513 18.75 2.13 -22.38
C THR A 513 18.33 0.80 -21.75
N ILE A 514 18.31 0.73 -20.42
CA ILE A 514 17.88 -0.47 -19.69
C ILE A 514 16.87 -0.03 -18.66
N GLY A 515 15.69 -0.65 -18.70
CA GLY A 515 14.63 -0.37 -17.75
C GLY A 515 13.39 -1.19 -18.04
N ARG A 516 12.41 -1.09 -17.14
CA ARG A 516 11.08 -1.67 -17.38
C ARG A 516 10.44 -0.95 -18.56
N LEU A 517 9.82 -1.72 -19.47
CA LEU A 517 8.97 -1.19 -20.53
C LEU A 517 7.67 -0.68 -19.91
N HIS A 518 7.71 0.57 -19.46
CA HIS A 518 6.59 1.25 -18.80
C HIS A 518 6.44 2.65 -19.42
N PRO A 519 5.21 3.15 -19.68
CA PRO A 519 4.99 4.46 -20.32
C PRO A 519 5.76 5.60 -19.65
N ALA A 520 5.78 5.64 -18.31
CA ALA A 520 6.52 6.64 -17.53
C ALA A 520 8.05 6.61 -17.71
N LYS A 521 8.62 5.56 -18.33
CA LYS A 521 10.06 5.49 -18.65
C LYS A 521 10.40 6.08 -20.01
N GLY A 522 9.41 6.36 -20.86
CA GLY A 522 9.60 7.07 -22.13
C GLY A 522 10.52 6.37 -23.12
N ILE A 523 10.66 5.03 -23.03
CA ILE A 523 11.54 4.25 -23.92
C ILE A 523 11.07 4.34 -25.37
N ASP A 524 9.75 4.45 -25.58
CA ASP A 524 9.12 4.77 -26.85
C ASP A 524 9.59 6.12 -27.41
N ARG A 525 9.68 7.16 -26.55
CA ARG A 525 10.18 8.49 -26.94
C ARG A 525 11.67 8.44 -27.29
N VAL A 526 12.46 7.67 -26.55
CA VAL A 526 13.90 7.45 -26.87
C VAL A 526 14.05 6.76 -28.23
N ALA A 527 13.27 5.72 -28.49
CA ALA A 527 13.29 5.02 -29.76
C ALA A 527 12.86 5.91 -30.93
N ALA A 528 11.80 6.70 -30.75
CA ALA A 528 11.33 7.66 -31.75
C ALA A 528 12.37 8.75 -32.03
N ALA A 529 13.01 9.31 -30.98
CA ALA A 529 14.06 10.31 -31.14
C ALA A 529 15.29 9.76 -31.87
N TRP A 530 15.73 8.54 -31.56
CA TRP A 530 16.83 7.90 -32.27
C TRP A 530 16.50 7.64 -33.75
N ALA A 531 15.30 7.12 -34.04
CA ALA A 531 14.88 6.79 -35.40
C ALA A 531 14.70 8.02 -36.30
N THR A 532 14.22 9.14 -35.74
CA THR A 532 13.92 10.36 -36.50
C THR A 532 15.09 11.31 -36.64
N HIS A 533 16.15 11.16 -35.86
CA HIS A 533 17.33 12.04 -35.91
C HIS A 533 18.43 11.45 -36.81
N PRO A 534 18.66 11.97 -38.04
CA PRO A 534 19.50 11.30 -39.04
C PRO A 534 20.96 11.09 -38.61
N ALA A 535 21.55 12.10 -37.94
CA ALA A 535 22.92 12.01 -37.45
C ALA A 535 23.10 10.88 -36.41
N LEU A 536 22.20 10.80 -35.42
CA LEU A 536 22.17 9.74 -34.41
C LEU A 536 21.96 8.37 -35.04
N HIS A 537 20.91 8.23 -35.86
CA HIS A 537 20.61 6.97 -36.54
C HIS A 537 21.78 6.47 -37.38
N SER A 538 22.44 7.36 -38.14
CA SER A 538 23.58 6.97 -39.00
C SER A 538 24.82 6.54 -38.21
N ALA A 539 25.03 7.09 -37.01
CA ALA A 539 26.26 6.91 -36.24
C ALA A 539 26.17 5.85 -35.13
N THR A 540 24.98 5.44 -34.67
CA THR A 540 24.85 4.55 -33.50
C THR A 540 23.72 3.55 -33.65
N ASN A 541 23.85 2.36 -33.04
CA ASN A 541 22.74 1.42 -32.85
C ASN A 541 22.04 1.68 -31.50
N LEU A 542 20.72 1.57 -31.44
CA LEU A 542 19.95 1.61 -30.20
C LEU A 542 19.71 0.20 -29.65
N VAL A 543 19.96 0.01 -28.35
CA VAL A 543 19.64 -1.19 -27.57
C VAL A 543 18.70 -0.79 -26.45
N VAL A 544 17.55 -1.48 -26.39
CA VAL A 544 16.48 -1.29 -25.40
C VAL A 544 16.37 -2.54 -24.54
#